data_AF-A0AAU8CI75-F1
#
_entry.id   AF-A0AAU8CI75-F1
#
_cell.length_a   1.000
_cell.length_b   1.000
_cell.length_c   1.000
_cell.angle_alpha   90.00
_cell.angle_beta   90.00
_cell.angle_gamma   90.00
#
_symmetry.space_group_name_H-M   'P 1'
#
loop_
_entity.id
_entity.type
_entity.pdbx_description
1 polymer ?
#
loop_
_entity_poly.entity_id
_entity_poly.type
_entity_poly.pdbx_seq_one_letter_code
_entity_poly.pdbx_strand_id
1 'polypeptide(L)'
;MDHAPPEARRRADDILKDWSPPALDILWAIAQWYNGAVLERDNQRYHIGWHRPPDLQTLLGCSDAEWEQRYEAAFTDLQAPATSPTLVDDRRHGQSEESQPWLTEQYILRRKVRWTPTRTARTAMDTLFAGLFDADDFPQHQLEPDTGLVGDWDESLLHRTGVAVVAAVWRQQGRSVELYPGEQGQAQPDVRSTALDGTTWEAEVLTDHHDRAMPRSKFATFAERPERQHLWIFENRETAFETLNRLHESGNVDCKIANAPFDTPENYSLQVGNRYLDQSHTDADYHCPGIDRIDTITGWYGRHYDDAARTHLATPTSTTHS
;
A
#
# COMPACT_ATOMS: atom_id res chain seq x y z
N MET A 1 9.70 9.46 -20.94
CA MET A 1 8.26 9.78 -20.81
C MET A 1 7.52 8.59 -21.34
N ASP A 2 6.68 7.99 -20.52
CA ASP A 2 6.03 6.72 -20.84
C ASP A 2 4.54 7.00 -21.04
N HIS A 3 4.15 7.20 -22.30
CA HIS A 3 2.74 7.32 -22.68
C HIS A 3 2.00 6.01 -22.43
N ALA A 4 0.67 6.09 -22.23
CA ALA A 4 -0.15 4.90 -22.15
C ALA A 4 0.00 4.04 -23.43
N PRO A 5 0.13 2.71 -23.33
CA PRO A 5 0.25 1.84 -24.50
C PRO A 5 -0.94 1.99 -25.46
N PRO A 6 -0.75 1.87 -26.80
CA PRO A 6 -1.84 1.94 -27.78
C PRO A 6 -3.00 0.99 -27.50
N GLU A 7 -2.73 -0.15 -26.87
CA GLU A 7 -3.69 -1.16 -26.40
C GLU A 7 -4.69 -0.57 -25.41
N ALA A 8 -4.21 0.21 -24.43
CA ALA A 8 -5.05 0.85 -23.43
C ALA A 8 -6.01 1.86 -24.08
N ARG A 9 -5.51 2.59 -25.09
CA ARG A 9 -6.33 3.54 -25.86
C ARG A 9 -7.47 2.86 -26.62
N ARG A 10 -7.18 1.73 -27.28
CA ARG A 10 -8.21 0.92 -27.96
C ARG A 10 -9.29 0.46 -26.98
N ARG A 11 -8.89 -0.06 -25.81
CA ARG A 11 -9.83 -0.48 -24.76
C ARG A 11 -10.66 0.68 -24.20
N ALA A 12 -10.06 1.85 -24.03
CA ALA A 12 -10.78 3.05 -23.59
C ALA A 12 -11.87 3.46 -24.59
N ASP A 13 -11.56 3.43 -25.89
CA ASP A 13 -12.51 3.72 -26.97
C ASP A 13 -13.66 2.70 -27.01
N ASP A 14 -13.36 1.42 -26.72
CA ASP A 14 -14.31 0.30 -26.78
C ASP A 14 -15.23 0.21 -25.55
N ILE A 15 -14.69 0.45 -24.33
CA ILE A 15 -15.36 0.11 -23.07
C ILE A 15 -15.93 1.35 -22.36
N LEU A 16 -15.13 2.41 -22.26
CA LEU A 16 -15.43 3.50 -21.33
C LEU A 16 -15.85 4.80 -22.00
N LYS A 17 -15.65 4.93 -23.34
CA LYS A 17 -16.00 6.09 -24.21
C LYS A 17 -15.88 7.43 -23.50
N ASP A 18 -14.85 8.21 -23.84
CA ASP A 18 -14.59 9.61 -23.40
C ASP A 18 -13.30 9.83 -22.58
N TRP A 19 -12.29 8.96 -22.69
CA TRP A 19 -10.97 9.24 -22.12
C TRP A 19 -10.08 10.02 -23.08
N SER A 20 -9.64 11.20 -22.64
CA SER A 20 -8.63 11.94 -23.40
C SER A 20 -7.27 11.22 -23.33
N PRO A 21 -6.42 11.29 -24.38
CA PRO A 21 -5.07 10.71 -24.32
C PRO A 21 -4.24 11.17 -23.11
N PRO A 22 -4.26 12.46 -22.70
CA PRO A 22 -3.58 12.88 -21.48
C PRO A 22 -4.14 12.26 -20.19
N ALA A 23 -5.44 11.99 -20.10
CA ALA A 23 -6.04 11.30 -18.95
C ALA A 23 -5.55 9.85 -18.85
N LEU A 24 -5.43 9.15 -19.99
CA LEU A 24 -4.87 7.80 -20.03
C LEU A 24 -3.40 7.77 -19.63
N ASP A 25 -2.60 8.72 -20.10
CA ASP A 25 -1.19 8.87 -19.69
C ASP A 25 -1.07 9.06 -18.16
N ILE A 26 -1.92 9.90 -17.58
CA ILE A 26 -1.99 10.12 -16.12
C ILE A 26 -2.29 8.81 -15.39
N LEU A 27 -3.36 8.11 -15.77
CA LEU A 27 -3.73 6.85 -15.13
C LEU A 27 -2.65 5.78 -15.31
N TRP A 28 -2.00 5.73 -16.47
CA TRP A 28 -0.91 4.78 -16.72
C TRP A 28 0.30 5.03 -15.82
N ALA A 29 0.69 6.30 -15.63
CA ALA A 29 1.78 6.65 -14.71
C ALA A 29 1.43 6.29 -13.26
N ILE A 30 0.17 6.50 -12.84
CA ILE A 30 -0.33 6.08 -11.53
C ILE A 30 -0.32 4.55 -11.40
N ALA A 31 -0.76 3.81 -12.43
CA ALA A 31 -0.80 2.36 -12.43
C ALA A 31 0.61 1.74 -12.32
N GLN A 32 1.59 2.29 -13.05
CA GLN A 32 2.99 1.87 -12.92
C GLN A 32 3.51 2.09 -11.49
N TRP A 33 3.26 3.26 -10.90
CA TRP A 33 3.63 3.52 -9.51
C TRP A 33 2.94 2.56 -8.54
N TYR A 34 1.63 2.36 -8.70
CA TYR A 34 0.80 1.49 -7.87
C TYR A 34 1.29 0.04 -7.91
N ASN A 35 1.55 -0.48 -9.11
CA ASN A 35 2.03 -1.86 -9.27
C ASN A 35 3.47 -2.04 -8.76
N GLY A 36 4.20 -0.95 -8.52
CA GLY A 36 5.57 -0.99 -8.02
C GLY A 36 6.60 -1.08 -9.13
N ALA A 37 6.32 -0.51 -10.30
CA ALA A 37 7.31 -0.34 -11.35
C ALA A 37 8.42 0.61 -10.87
N VAL A 38 9.65 0.36 -11.33
CA VAL A 38 10.75 1.30 -11.13
C VAL A 38 10.70 2.35 -12.24
N LEU A 39 10.43 3.60 -11.86
CA LEU A 39 10.36 4.72 -12.78
C LEU A 39 11.70 5.45 -12.82
N GLU A 40 12.32 5.54 -13.99
CA GLU A 40 13.54 6.32 -14.21
C GLU A 40 13.18 7.73 -14.69
N ARG A 41 13.50 8.75 -13.90
CA ARG A 41 13.19 10.17 -14.16
C ARG A 41 14.36 11.03 -13.71
N ASP A 42 14.84 11.92 -14.58
CA ASP A 42 15.95 12.85 -14.27
C ASP A 42 17.20 12.18 -13.64
N ASN A 43 17.58 11.01 -14.18
CA ASN A 43 18.67 10.15 -13.67
C ASN A 43 18.46 9.65 -12.22
N GLN A 44 17.22 9.70 -11.72
CA GLN A 44 16.80 9.13 -10.44
C GLN A 44 15.85 7.95 -10.67
N ARG A 45 15.88 6.99 -9.75
CA ARG A 45 15.01 5.81 -9.75
C ARG A 45 13.98 5.95 -8.66
N TYR A 46 12.72 6.04 -9.05
CA TYR A 46 11.57 6.14 -8.16
C TYR A 46 10.86 4.79 -8.09
N HIS A 47 10.36 4.42 -6.91
CA HIS A 47 9.48 3.27 -6.74
C HIS A 47 8.74 3.40 -5.40
N ILE A 48 7.59 2.76 -5.29
CA ILE A 48 6.65 2.99 -4.18
C ILE A 48 7.16 2.53 -2.80
N GLY A 49 8.04 1.52 -2.76
CA GLY A 49 8.57 0.95 -1.50
C GLY A 49 9.74 1.68 -0.83
N TRP A 50 10.34 2.68 -1.48
CA TRP A 50 11.55 3.39 -0.97
C TRP A 50 11.48 4.91 -1.11
N HIS A 51 10.42 5.44 -1.74
CA HIS A 51 10.22 6.88 -1.93
C HIS A 51 8.81 7.25 -1.52
N ARG A 52 8.65 8.46 -0.95
CA ARG A 52 7.32 9.08 -0.82
C ARG A 52 6.71 9.25 -2.22
N PRO A 53 5.37 9.12 -2.38
CA PRO A 53 4.73 9.38 -3.67
C PRO A 53 5.12 10.77 -4.20
N PRO A 54 5.71 10.87 -5.40
CA PRO A 54 6.12 12.15 -5.95
C PRO A 54 4.90 12.92 -6.48
N ASP A 55 5.09 14.13 -6.97
CA ASP A 55 4.04 14.81 -7.74
C ASP A 55 3.82 14.11 -9.09
N LEU A 56 2.68 14.41 -9.71
CA LEU A 56 2.28 13.75 -10.95
C LEU A 56 3.19 14.14 -12.12
N GLN A 57 3.74 15.36 -12.12
CA GLN A 57 4.72 15.81 -13.12
C GLN A 57 5.96 14.92 -13.11
N THR A 58 6.50 14.62 -11.93
CA THR A 58 7.61 13.69 -11.75
C THR A 58 7.25 12.27 -12.21
N LEU A 59 6.07 11.76 -11.84
CA LEU A 59 5.61 10.43 -12.30
C LEU A 59 5.56 10.34 -13.83
N LEU A 60 4.98 11.36 -14.47
CA LEU A 60 4.88 11.48 -15.93
C LEU A 60 6.25 11.72 -16.58
N GLY A 61 7.20 12.33 -15.87
CA GLY A 61 8.46 12.78 -16.42
C GLY A 61 8.27 13.91 -17.43
N CYS A 62 7.37 14.84 -17.13
CA CYS A 62 7.03 15.98 -17.98
C CYS A 62 7.55 17.30 -17.41
N SER A 63 7.81 18.27 -18.29
CA SER A 63 8.20 19.63 -17.89
C SER A 63 7.00 20.46 -17.42
N ASP A 64 7.24 21.59 -16.75
CA ASP A 64 6.17 22.53 -16.36
C ASP A 64 5.35 23.02 -17.57
N ALA A 65 6.02 23.40 -18.65
CA ALA A 65 5.36 23.85 -19.87
C ALA A 65 4.46 22.76 -20.48
N GLU A 66 4.88 21.51 -20.40
CA GLU A 66 4.10 20.38 -20.90
C GLU A 66 2.93 20.04 -19.97
N TRP A 67 3.14 20.10 -18.66
CA TRP A 67 2.08 19.95 -17.68
C TRP A 67 0.93 20.94 -17.96
N GLU A 68 1.25 22.23 -18.06
CA GLU A 68 0.27 23.29 -18.34
C GLU A 68 -0.46 23.08 -19.68
N GLN A 69 0.27 22.70 -20.73
CA GLN A 69 -0.28 22.60 -22.08
C GLN A 69 -1.08 21.31 -22.33
N ARG A 70 -0.73 20.21 -21.66
CA ARG A 70 -1.23 18.88 -21.99
C ARG A 70 -2.01 18.22 -20.86
N TYR A 71 -1.53 18.32 -19.62
CA TYR A 71 -1.98 17.45 -18.53
C TYR A 71 -2.87 18.15 -17.51
N GLU A 72 -2.71 19.45 -17.27
CA GLU A 72 -3.42 20.17 -16.21
C GLU A 72 -4.94 20.11 -16.36
N ALA A 73 -5.46 20.32 -17.57
CA ALA A 73 -6.89 20.23 -17.84
C ALA A 73 -7.43 18.81 -17.61
N ALA A 74 -6.74 17.79 -18.13
CA ALA A 74 -7.13 16.39 -17.94
C ALA A 74 -7.06 15.97 -16.47
N PHE A 75 -6.05 16.42 -15.73
CA PHE A 75 -5.95 16.17 -14.28
C PHE A 75 -7.11 16.81 -13.52
N THR A 76 -7.48 18.04 -13.88
CA THR A 76 -8.64 18.74 -13.28
C THR A 76 -9.94 17.97 -13.54
N ASP A 77 -10.12 17.47 -14.77
CA ASP A 77 -11.29 16.64 -15.12
C ASP A 77 -11.33 15.32 -14.32
N LEU A 78 -10.17 14.70 -14.08
CA LEU A 78 -10.08 13.49 -13.26
C LEU A 78 -10.36 13.74 -11.77
N GLN A 79 -10.19 14.96 -11.29
CA GLN A 79 -10.54 15.37 -9.92
C GLN A 79 -11.99 15.85 -9.80
N ALA A 80 -12.68 16.07 -10.91
CA ALA A 80 -14.09 16.42 -10.90
C ALA A 80 -14.95 15.15 -10.71
N PRO A 81 -16.13 15.27 -10.05
CA PRO A 81 -17.13 14.19 -10.02
C PRO A 81 -17.41 13.66 -11.42
N ALA A 82 -17.38 12.32 -11.60
CA ALA A 82 -17.63 11.72 -12.91
C ALA A 82 -19.02 12.12 -13.45
N THR A 83 -19.07 12.74 -14.62
CA THR A 83 -20.32 13.25 -15.22
C THR A 83 -21.22 12.17 -15.82
N SER A 84 -20.70 10.95 -15.96
CA SER A 84 -21.44 9.77 -16.38
C SER A 84 -21.19 8.66 -15.37
N PRO A 85 -22.21 7.89 -14.95
CA PRO A 85 -21.99 6.68 -14.19
C PRO A 85 -21.19 5.75 -15.11
N THR A 86 -19.89 5.69 -14.92
CA THR A 86 -19.07 4.76 -15.67
C THR A 86 -19.65 3.38 -15.45
N LEU A 87 -19.93 2.69 -16.55
CA LEU A 87 -20.29 1.28 -16.63
C LEU A 87 -19.11 0.42 -16.16
N VAL A 88 -18.60 0.67 -14.96
CA VAL A 88 -17.95 -0.34 -14.17
C VAL A 88 -19.10 -1.03 -13.46
N ASP A 89 -19.49 -2.18 -13.98
CA ASP A 89 -20.70 -2.91 -13.61
C ASP A 89 -20.64 -3.35 -12.13
N ASP A 90 -20.95 -2.43 -11.20
CA ASP A 90 -21.13 -2.74 -9.77
C ASP A 90 -22.49 -3.40 -9.48
N ARG A 91 -23.05 -4.09 -10.49
CA ARG A 91 -24.26 -4.92 -10.35
C ARG A 91 -24.08 -6.07 -9.36
N ARG A 92 -22.87 -6.32 -8.83
CA ARG A 92 -22.65 -7.29 -7.76
C ARG A 92 -22.93 -6.74 -6.35
N HIS A 93 -22.94 -5.42 -6.11
CA HIS A 93 -23.06 -4.87 -4.75
C HIS A 93 -24.22 -3.88 -4.53
N GLY A 94 -24.98 -3.53 -5.56
CA GLY A 94 -26.28 -2.86 -5.39
C GLY A 94 -26.21 -1.47 -4.75
N GLN A 95 -25.04 -0.82 -4.74
CA GLN A 95 -24.89 0.56 -4.29
C GLN A 95 -24.73 1.48 -5.50
N SER A 96 -25.71 2.36 -5.67
CA SER A 96 -25.58 3.55 -6.51
C SER A 96 -24.63 4.50 -5.78
N GLU A 97 -23.33 4.37 -5.99
CA GLU A 97 -22.39 5.39 -5.52
C GLU A 97 -22.64 6.70 -6.29
N GLU A 98 -22.88 7.78 -5.56
CA GLU A 98 -22.83 9.14 -6.12
C GLU A 98 -21.55 9.29 -6.94
N SER A 99 -21.60 10.02 -8.07
CA SER A 99 -20.44 10.27 -8.94
C SER A 99 -19.20 10.72 -8.16
N GLN A 100 -18.32 9.78 -7.83
CA GLN A 100 -17.04 10.07 -7.20
C GLN A 100 -16.06 10.60 -8.26
N PRO A 101 -15.08 11.43 -7.88
CA PRO A 101 -13.98 11.73 -8.77
C PRO A 101 -13.14 10.47 -9.06
N TRP A 102 -12.40 10.50 -10.16
CA TRP A 102 -11.43 9.43 -10.47
C TRP A 102 -10.24 9.48 -9.52
N LEU A 103 -9.76 10.68 -9.23
CA LEU A 103 -8.63 10.91 -8.36
C LEU A 103 -9.04 11.73 -7.14
N THR A 104 -8.59 11.31 -5.97
CA THR A 104 -8.80 12.00 -4.69
C THR A 104 -7.47 12.32 -4.01
N GLU A 105 -7.56 13.05 -2.92
CA GLU A 105 -6.42 13.40 -2.08
C GLU A 105 -6.29 12.47 -0.88
N GLN A 106 -5.06 12.02 -0.62
CA GLN A 106 -4.70 11.35 0.62
C GLN A 106 -3.37 11.88 1.17
N TYR A 107 -3.15 11.69 2.47
CA TYR A 107 -1.87 11.99 3.13
C TYR A 107 -1.07 10.70 3.29
N ILE A 108 -0.02 10.54 2.50
CA ILE A 108 0.81 9.32 2.49
C ILE A 108 2.22 9.70 2.92
N LEU A 109 2.75 9.03 3.95
CA LEU A 109 4.11 9.27 4.48
C LEU A 109 4.39 10.75 4.80
N ARG A 110 3.40 11.43 5.39
CA ARG A 110 3.40 12.88 5.73
C ARG A 110 3.46 13.82 4.51
N ARG A 111 3.11 13.35 3.32
CA ARG A 111 2.99 14.16 2.11
C ARG A 111 1.55 14.13 1.60
N LYS A 112 1.04 15.29 1.20
CA LYS A 112 -0.24 15.42 0.47
C LYS A 112 -0.06 14.87 -0.95
N VAL A 113 -0.86 13.88 -1.32
CA VAL A 113 -0.88 13.24 -2.64
C VAL A 113 -2.24 13.51 -3.26
N ARG A 114 -2.30 14.33 -4.31
CA ARG A 114 -3.57 14.80 -4.92
C ARG A 114 -4.13 13.88 -6.00
N TRP A 115 -3.40 12.81 -6.32
CA TRP A 115 -3.67 11.93 -7.46
C TRP A 115 -4.00 10.50 -7.04
N THR A 116 -4.39 10.26 -5.78
CA THR A 116 -4.68 8.89 -5.33
C THR A 116 -5.92 8.35 -6.06
N PRO A 117 -5.85 7.17 -6.70
CA PRO A 117 -6.98 6.65 -7.44
C PRO A 117 -8.10 6.22 -6.48
N THR A 118 -9.35 6.61 -6.77
CA THR A 118 -10.53 6.10 -6.07
C THR A 118 -10.78 4.63 -6.43
N ARG A 119 -11.73 3.97 -5.76
CA ARG A 119 -12.12 2.59 -6.09
C ARG A 119 -12.50 2.47 -7.56
N THR A 120 -13.39 3.35 -8.03
CA THR A 120 -13.82 3.42 -9.43
C THR A 120 -12.65 3.56 -10.39
N ALA A 121 -11.67 4.43 -10.07
CA ALA A 121 -10.47 4.57 -10.89
C ALA A 121 -9.62 3.31 -10.91
N ARG A 122 -9.42 2.65 -9.76
CA ARG A 122 -8.66 1.39 -9.72
C ARG A 122 -9.33 0.30 -10.56
N THR A 123 -10.65 0.15 -10.49
CA THR A 123 -11.37 -0.82 -11.32
C THR A 123 -11.26 -0.50 -12.82
N ALA A 124 -11.35 0.78 -13.19
CA ALA A 124 -11.17 1.20 -14.57
C ALA A 124 -9.72 0.96 -15.03
N MET A 125 -8.72 1.29 -14.22
CA MET A 125 -7.31 1.05 -14.49
C MET A 125 -7.01 -0.45 -14.66
N ASP A 126 -7.60 -1.29 -13.81
CA ASP A 126 -7.47 -2.75 -13.90
C ASP A 126 -7.97 -3.26 -15.26
N THR A 127 -9.15 -2.79 -15.70
CA THR A 127 -9.71 -3.14 -17.02
C THR A 127 -8.88 -2.58 -18.18
N LEU A 128 -8.49 -1.30 -18.10
CA LEU A 128 -7.76 -0.62 -19.16
C LEU A 128 -6.38 -1.24 -19.37
N PHE A 129 -5.71 -1.61 -18.28
CA PHE A 129 -4.32 -2.03 -18.28
C PHE A 129 -4.10 -3.53 -18.11
N ALA A 130 -5.17 -4.33 -18.12
CA ALA A 130 -5.13 -5.78 -18.06
C ALA A 130 -4.09 -6.41 -19.02
N GLY A 131 -3.13 -7.16 -18.49
CA GLY A 131 -2.09 -7.82 -19.29
C GLY A 131 -1.13 -6.88 -20.02
N LEU A 132 -1.05 -5.60 -19.63
CA LEU A 132 -0.06 -4.65 -20.14
C LEU A 132 1.19 -4.54 -19.26
N PHE A 133 1.15 -5.13 -18.07
CA PHE A 133 2.28 -5.23 -17.16
C PHE A 133 2.97 -6.57 -17.36
N ASP A 134 4.26 -6.56 -17.69
CA ASP A 134 5.01 -7.78 -17.98
C ASP A 134 5.46 -8.47 -16.68
N ALA A 135 5.50 -9.81 -16.70
CA ALA A 135 5.85 -10.64 -15.55
C ALA A 135 7.32 -10.46 -15.09
N ASP A 136 8.16 -9.85 -15.91
CA ASP A 136 9.55 -9.55 -15.57
C ASP A 136 9.71 -8.20 -14.83
N ASP A 137 8.72 -7.30 -14.95
CA ASP A 137 8.72 -5.99 -14.27
C ASP A 137 8.08 -6.05 -12.87
N PHE A 138 7.38 -7.14 -12.55
CA PHE A 138 6.67 -7.37 -11.29
C PHE A 138 6.96 -8.78 -10.75
N PRO A 139 6.77 -9.06 -9.45
CA PRO A 139 6.92 -10.43 -8.94
C PRO A 139 5.98 -11.39 -9.70
N GLN A 140 6.55 -12.40 -10.37
CA GLN A 140 5.88 -13.31 -11.34
C GLN A 140 4.57 -13.97 -10.87
N HIS A 141 4.30 -14.03 -9.57
CA HIS A 141 3.08 -14.62 -9.01
C HIS A 141 1.92 -13.63 -8.83
N GLN A 142 2.06 -12.39 -9.30
CA GLN A 142 1.11 -11.29 -9.05
C GLN A 142 0.31 -10.83 -10.27
N LEU A 143 0.61 -11.38 -11.44
CA LEU A 143 -0.07 -11.03 -12.67
C LEU A 143 -0.93 -12.21 -13.09
N GLU A 144 -2.21 -12.16 -12.75
CA GLU A 144 -3.17 -12.88 -13.56
C GLU A 144 -3.12 -12.22 -14.96
N PRO A 145 -3.11 -12.99 -16.06
CA PRO A 145 -3.00 -12.44 -17.42
C PRO A 145 -4.05 -11.36 -17.74
N ASP A 146 -5.14 -11.36 -16.98
CA ASP A 146 -6.30 -10.50 -17.16
C ASP A 146 -6.39 -9.37 -16.12
N THR A 147 -5.39 -9.17 -15.25
CA THR A 147 -5.37 -8.06 -14.28
C THR A 147 -4.44 -6.92 -14.73
N GLY A 148 -4.87 -5.69 -14.47
CA GLY A 148 -4.14 -4.46 -14.76
C GLY A 148 -3.53 -3.82 -13.50
N LEU A 149 -4.10 -4.07 -12.33
CA LEU A 149 -3.50 -3.68 -11.05
C LEU A 149 -3.14 -4.90 -10.20
N VAL A 150 -1.98 -4.83 -9.55
CA VAL A 150 -1.52 -5.85 -8.61
C VAL A 150 -2.19 -5.65 -7.26
N GLY A 151 -2.78 -6.71 -6.70
CA GLY A 151 -3.43 -6.71 -5.40
C GLY A 151 -4.96 -6.66 -5.50
N ASP A 152 -5.63 -6.32 -4.41
CA ASP A 152 -7.09 -6.18 -4.37
C ASP A 152 -7.48 -4.83 -5.00
N TRP A 153 -8.45 -4.81 -5.91
CA TRP A 153 -9.08 -3.58 -6.43
C TRP A 153 -9.63 -2.63 -5.33
N ASP A 154 -9.96 -3.16 -4.15
CA ASP A 154 -10.36 -2.39 -2.98
C ASP A 154 -9.17 -1.81 -2.19
N GLU A 155 -7.94 -2.22 -2.49
CA GLU A 155 -6.71 -1.74 -1.86
C GLU A 155 -6.46 -0.25 -2.19
N SER A 156 -6.28 0.57 -1.16
CA SER A 156 -5.92 1.98 -1.35
C SER A 156 -4.45 2.16 -1.71
N LEU A 157 -4.09 3.31 -2.30
CA LEU A 157 -2.68 3.65 -2.54
C LEU A 157 -1.86 3.68 -1.23
N LEU A 158 -2.47 4.07 -0.11
CA LEU A 158 -1.83 4.04 1.19
C LEU A 158 -1.48 2.60 1.61
N HIS A 159 -2.44 1.67 1.49
CA HIS A 159 -2.19 0.26 1.79
C HIS A 159 -1.06 -0.27 0.90
N ARG A 160 -1.16 -0.04 -0.42
CA ARG A 160 -0.15 -0.48 -1.39
C ARG A 160 1.23 0.09 -1.09
N THR A 161 1.29 1.33 -0.63
CA THR A 161 2.54 1.94 -0.12
C THR A 161 3.08 1.19 1.08
N GLY A 162 2.24 0.86 2.07
CA GLY A 162 2.63 0.05 3.23
C GLY A 162 3.24 -1.29 2.83
N VAL A 163 2.55 -2.05 1.97
CA VAL A 163 3.00 -3.37 1.49
C VAL A 163 4.36 -3.26 0.81
N ALA A 164 4.50 -2.32 -0.11
CA ALA A 164 5.74 -2.14 -0.85
C ALA A 164 6.91 -1.67 0.02
N VAL A 165 6.66 -0.81 1.02
CA VAL A 165 7.71 -0.35 1.95
C VAL A 165 8.20 -1.51 2.81
N VAL A 166 7.30 -2.33 3.37
CA VAL A 166 7.69 -3.53 4.13
C VAL A 166 8.55 -4.46 3.27
N ALA A 167 8.07 -4.77 2.07
CA ALA A 167 8.77 -5.64 1.14
C ALA A 167 10.16 -5.11 0.77
N ALA A 168 10.28 -3.82 0.46
CA ALA A 168 11.55 -3.21 0.09
C ALA A 168 12.56 -3.24 1.25
N VAL A 169 12.12 -2.94 2.48
CA VAL A 169 12.95 -3.03 3.68
C VAL A 169 13.45 -4.45 3.90
N TRP A 170 12.58 -5.46 3.80
CA TRP A 170 12.97 -6.85 3.98
C TRP A 170 13.92 -7.34 2.88
N ARG A 171 13.72 -6.94 1.63
CA ARG A 171 14.66 -7.25 0.53
C ARG A 171 16.04 -6.62 0.79
N GLN A 172 16.10 -5.39 1.29
CA GLN A 172 17.38 -4.75 1.67
C GLN A 172 18.11 -5.46 2.81
N GLN A 173 17.37 -6.15 3.69
CA GLN A 173 17.93 -7.00 4.73
C GLN A 173 18.41 -8.37 4.21
N GLY A 174 18.38 -8.60 2.89
CA GLY A 174 18.78 -9.88 2.27
C GLY A 174 17.76 -11.00 2.41
N ARG A 175 16.51 -10.68 2.74
CA ARG A 175 15.44 -11.66 2.96
C ARG A 175 14.80 -12.04 1.62
N SER A 176 14.36 -13.28 1.48
CA SER A 176 13.41 -13.63 0.41
C SER A 176 12.06 -12.97 0.74
N VAL A 177 11.34 -12.47 -0.26
CA VAL A 177 10.08 -11.76 -0.07
C VAL A 177 9.08 -12.16 -1.14
N GLU A 178 7.88 -12.53 -0.68
CA GLU A 178 6.70 -12.89 -1.46
C GLU A 178 5.58 -11.93 -1.04
N LEU A 179 4.94 -11.18 -1.96
CA LEU A 179 3.75 -10.38 -1.63
C LEU A 179 2.48 -11.13 -2.03
N TYR A 180 1.42 -10.97 -1.25
CA TYR A 180 0.14 -11.68 -1.35
C TYR A 180 0.28 -13.20 -1.51
N PRO A 181 0.99 -13.88 -0.58
CA PRO A 181 1.25 -15.31 -0.65
C PRO A 181 0.02 -16.19 -0.36
N GLY A 182 -0.42 -16.96 -1.35
CA GLY A 182 -1.36 -18.09 -1.21
C GLY A 182 -2.46 -18.11 -2.27
N GLU A 183 -3.55 -18.85 -2.01
CA GLU A 183 -4.71 -19.01 -2.91
C GLU A 183 -5.86 -18.05 -2.57
N GLN A 184 -6.61 -17.57 -3.57
CA GLN A 184 -7.77 -16.71 -3.36
C GLN A 184 -8.79 -17.33 -2.39
N GLY A 185 -9.33 -16.52 -1.47
CA GLY A 185 -10.40 -16.91 -0.55
C GLY A 185 -9.96 -17.38 0.85
N GLN A 186 -8.66 -17.38 1.14
CA GLN A 186 -8.15 -17.59 2.51
C GLN A 186 -7.56 -16.30 3.09
N ALA A 187 -7.69 -16.12 4.41
CA ALA A 187 -7.03 -15.02 5.11
C ALA A 187 -5.50 -15.18 5.01
N GLN A 188 -4.84 -14.26 4.33
CA GLN A 188 -3.41 -14.29 4.03
C GLN A 188 -2.74 -12.99 4.46
N PRO A 189 -1.45 -13.04 4.81
CA PRO A 189 -0.67 -11.82 5.01
C PRO A 189 -0.46 -11.12 3.67
N ASP A 190 -0.22 -9.82 3.70
CA ASP A 190 0.10 -9.07 2.49
C ASP A 190 1.56 -9.29 2.05
N VAL A 191 2.45 -9.62 3.00
CA VAL A 191 3.86 -9.92 2.71
C VAL A 191 4.33 -11.11 3.54
N ARG A 192 4.98 -12.10 2.92
CA ARG A 192 5.78 -13.13 3.60
C ARG A 192 7.25 -12.95 3.27
N SER A 193 8.11 -13.17 4.25
CA SER A 193 9.55 -13.18 4.04
C SER A 193 10.25 -14.27 4.84
N THR A 194 11.35 -14.79 4.31
CA THR A 194 12.25 -15.69 5.04
C THR A 194 13.57 -14.97 5.27
N ALA A 195 13.94 -14.82 6.55
CA ALA A 195 15.22 -14.25 6.94
C ALA A 195 16.39 -15.18 6.62
N LEU A 196 17.62 -14.65 6.65
CA LEU A 196 18.84 -15.41 6.37
C LEU A 196 19.07 -16.59 7.33
N ASP A 197 18.55 -16.51 8.55
CA ASP A 197 18.59 -17.56 9.55
C ASP A 197 17.46 -18.61 9.42
N GLY A 198 16.60 -18.45 8.41
CA GLY A 198 15.45 -19.32 8.15
C GLY A 198 14.15 -18.89 8.83
N THR A 199 14.18 -17.84 9.68
CA THR A 199 12.97 -17.36 10.36
C THR A 199 11.98 -16.79 9.36
N THR A 200 10.73 -17.27 9.40
CA THR A 200 9.65 -16.76 8.54
C THR A 200 8.91 -15.63 9.24
N TRP A 201 8.78 -14.50 8.57
CA TRP A 201 7.93 -13.40 8.99
C TRP A 201 6.79 -13.20 8.00
N GLU A 202 5.61 -12.90 8.53
CA GLU A 202 4.43 -12.49 7.80
C GLU A 202 4.05 -11.08 8.25
N ALA A 203 3.70 -10.21 7.32
CA ALA A 203 3.25 -8.86 7.59
C ALA A 203 1.88 -8.59 7.01
N GLU A 204 1.10 -7.84 7.78
CA GLU A 204 -0.25 -7.42 7.47
C GLU A 204 -0.32 -5.89 7.53
N VAL A 205 -0.86 -5.26 6.48
CA VAL A 205 -1.04 -3.82 6.39
C VAL A 205 -2.51 -3.48 6.56
N LEU A 206 -2.84 -2.75 7.62
CA LEU A 206 -4.19 -2.29 7.89
C LEU A 206 -4.29 -0.78 7.71
N THR A 207 -5.03 -0.38 6.69
CA THR A 207 -5.50 1.01 6.48
C THR A 207 -7.00 1.08 6.77
N ASP A 208 -7.53 2.26 7.03
CA ASP A 208 -8.96 2.41 7.35
C ASP A 208 -9.84 2.06 6.14
N HIS A 209 -10.20 0.78 6.03
CA HIS A 209 -11.23 0.27 5.15
C HIS A 209 -12.37 -0.26 6.01
N HIS A 210 -13.60 0.03 5.61
CA HIS A 210 -14.83 -0.14 6.40
C HIS A 210 -15.19 -1.59 6.81
N ASP A 211 -14.34 -2.59 6.53
CA ASP A 211 -14.55 -3.96 6.97
C ASP A 211 -13.84 -4.26 8.31
N ARG A 212 -14.63 -4.10 9.39
CA ARG A 212 -14.21 -4.35 10.77
C ARG A 212 -14.08 -5.84 11.11
N ALA A 213 -14.50 -6.76 10.25
CA ALA A 213 -14.46 -8.21 10.50
C ALA A 213 -13.16 -8.87 10.01
N MET A 214 -12.53 -8.31 8.98
CA MET A 214 -11.32 -8.86 8.34
C MET A 214 -10.12 -9.00 9.30
N PRO A 215 -9.77 -8.00 10.16
CA PRO A 215 -8.63 -8.10 11.07
C PRO A 215 -8.73 -9.30 12.04
N ARG A 216 -9.94 -9.62 12.51
CA ARG A 216 -10.15 -10.77 13.39
C ARG A 216 -9.86 -12.10 12.69
N SER A 217 -10.27 -12.24 11.44
CA SER A 217 -10.04 -13.45 10.65
C SER A 217 -8.55 -13.67 10.37
N LYS A 218 -7.82 -12.59 10.02
CA LYS A 218 -6.37 -12.66 9.81
C LYS A 218 -5.64 -12.98 11.11
N PHE A 219 -6.01 -12.36 12.23
CA PHE A 219 -5.45 -12.69 13.55
C PHE A 219 -5.60 -14.18 13.89
N ALA A 220 -6.80 -14.74 13.75
CA ALA A 220 -7.05 -16.15 14.04
C ALA A 220 -6.16 -17.07 13.18
N THR A 221 -6.00 -16.74 11.90
CA THR A 221 -5.16 -17.52 10.97
C THR A 221 -3.67 -17.43 11.34
N PHE A 222 -3.20 -16.27 11.78
CA PHE A 222 -1.81 -16.09 12.21
C PHE A 222 -1.53 -16.77 13.55
N ALA A 223 -2.50 -16.72 14.47
CA ALA A 223 -2.44 -17.40 15.76
C ALA A 223 -2.28 -18.92 15.64
N GLU A 224 -2.80 -19.53 14.56
CA GLU A 224 -2.63 -20.95 14.24
C GLU A 224 -1.23 -21.32 13.72
N ARG A 225 -0.35 -20.32 13.51
CA ARG A 225 1.00 -20.47 12.95
C ARG A 225 2.07 -19.89 13.90
N PRO A 226 2.22 -20.47 15.10
CA PRO A 226 3.14 -19.96 16.12
C PRO A 226 4.63 -20.11 15.75
N GLU A 227 4.96 -20.88 14.71
CA GLU A 227 6.31 -21.00 14.18
C GLU A 227 6.76 -19.79 13.35
N ARG A 228 5.82 -18.89 13.02
CA ARG A 228 6.06 -17.67 12.23
C ARG A 228 6.04 -16.45 13.14
N GLN A 229 6.59 -15.36 12.63
CA GLN A 229 6.59 -14.06 13.29
C GLN A 229 5.66 -13.10 12.54
N HIS A 230 4.79 -12.40 13.24
CA HIS A 230 3.69 -11.62 12.67
C HIS A 230 3.86 -10.13 12.95
N LEU A 231 4.04 -9.34 11.89
CA LEU A 231 4.19 -7.89 11.94
C LEU A 231 2.92 -7.21 11.42
N TRP A 232 2.26 -6.41 12.25
CA TRP A 232 1.08 -5.65 11.85
C TRP A 232 1.44 -4.18 11.64
N ILE A 233 1.24 -3.69 10.43
CA ILE A 233 1.55 -2.32 10.01
C ILE A 233 0.24 -1.56 9.84
N PHE A 234 0.07 -0.48 10.59
CA PHE A 234 -1.15 0.31 10.56
C PHE A 234 -0.96 1.62 9.81
N GLU A 235 -2.04 2.20 9.29
CA GLU A 235 -2.03 3.56 8.76
C GLU A 235 -1.54 4.56 9.82
N ASN A 236 -2.09 4.48 11.02
CA ASN A 236 -1.78 5.36 12.13
C ASN A 236 -1.91 4.62 13.48
N ARG A 237 -1.50 5.31 14.56
CA ARG A 237 -1.53 4.75 15.93
C ARG A 237 -2.95 4.51 16.45
N GLU A 238 -3.90 5.37 16.11
CA GLU A 238 -5.29 5.25 16.56
C GLU A 238 -5.88 3.94 16.01
N THR A 239 -5.75 3.70 14.70
CA THR A 239 -6.16 2.45 14.05
C THR A 239 -5.48 1.23 14.67
N ALA A 240 -4.20 1.33 15.05
CA ALA A 240 -3.48 0.25 15.71
C ALA A 240 -4.13 -0.13 17.05
N PHE A 241 -4.24 0.83 17.96
CA PHE A 241 -4.74 0.57 19.31
C PHE A 241 -6.24 0.29 19.35
N GLU A 242 -7.04 0.86 18.44
CA GLU A 242 -8.44 0.45 18.26
C GLU A 242 -8.55 -1.00 17.81
N THR A 243 -7.72 -1.44 16.86
CA THR A 243 -7.73 -2.82 16.37
C THR A 243 -7.32 -3.79 17.48
N LEU A 244 -6.28 -3.45 18.26
CA LEU A 244 -5.85 -4.24 19.40
C LEU A 244 -6.93 -4.35 20.48
N ASN A 245 -7.64 -3.25 20.81
CA ASN A 245 -8.78 -3.29 21.75
C ASN A 245 -9.86 -4.25 21.26
N ARG A 246 -10.22 -4.16 19.98
CA ARG A 246 -11.27 -5.03 19.41
C ARG A 246 -10.87 -6.50 19.44
N LEU A 247 -9.61 -6.82 19.15
CA LEU A 247 -9.10 -8.18 19.27
C LEU A 247 -9.10 -8.64 20.74
N HIS A 248 -8.65 -7.78 21.65
CA HIS A 248 -8.60 -8.05 23.09
C HIS A 248 -9.97 -8.36 23.70
N GLU A 249 -10.98 -7.59 23.30
CA GLU A 249 -12.35 -7.72 23.80
C GLU A 249 -13.12 -8.85 23.09
N SER A 250 -12.57 -9.42 22.01
CA SER A 250 -13.25 -10.45 21.25
C SER A 250 -13.16 -11.81 21.94
N GLY A 251 -14.29 -12.30 22.46
CA GLY A 251 -14.36 -13.62 23.09
C GLY A 251 -14.18 -14.84 22.15
N ASN A 252 -13.95 -14.61 20.85
CA ASN A 252 -13.84 -15.65 19.82
C ASN A 252 -12.42 -15.82 19.26
N VAL A 253 -11.47 -14.99 19.68
CA VAL A 253 -10.05 -15.16 19.37
C VAL A 253 -9.26 -15.10 20.67
N ASP A 254 -8.20 -15.87 20.77
CA ASP A 254 -7.38 -15.92 21.98
C ASP A 254 -6.36 -14.78 21.98
N CYS A 255 -6.88 -13.56 22.15
CA CYS A 255 -6.10 -12.33 22.22
C CYS A 255 -6.34 -11.64 23.57
N LYS A 256 -5.38 -11.76 24.48
CA LYS A 256 -5.31 -11.08 25.76
C LYS A 256 -4.00 -10.31 25.81
N ILE A 257 -4.10 -8.99 25.73
CA ILE A 257 -2.96 -8.10 25.69
C ILE A 257 -2.80 -7.44 27.06
N ALA A 258 -1.58 -7.43 27.58
CA ALA A 258 -1.24 -6.75 28.81
C ALA A 258 -1.59 -5.26 28.75
N ASN A 259 -2.25 -4.76 29.79
CA ASN A 259 -2.69 -3.35 29.89
C ASN A 259 -3.67 -2.88 28.80
N ALA A 260 -4.31 -3.82 28.10
CA ALA A 260 -5.50 -3.55 27.30
C ALA A 260 -6.78 -3.71 28.17
N PRO A 261 -7.91 -3.08 27.82
CA PRO A 261 -8.08 -2.16 26.70
C PRO A 261 -7.38 -0.81 26.90
N PHE A 262 -7.10 -0.13 25.79
CA PHE A 262 -6.46 1.18 25.70
C PHE A 262 -7.52 2.27 25.66
N ASP A 263 -7.75 2.97 26.78
CA ASP A 263 -8.84 3.95 26.95
C ASP A 263 -8.78 5.18 26.00
N THR A 264 -7.61 5.48 25.44
CA THR A 264 -7.41 6.59 24.49
C THR A 264 -6.39 6.18 23.43
N PRO A 265 -6.81 5.40 22.42
CA PRO A 265 -5.94 4.76 21.41
C PRO A 265 -4.86 5.68 20.82
N GLU A 266 -5.22 6.92 20.49
CA GLU A 266 -4.35 7.91 19.89
C GLU A 266 -3.23 8.39 20.82
N ASN A 267 -3.36 8.25 22.15
CA ASN A 267 -2.34 8.69 23.11
C ASN A 267 -1.21 7.67 23.30
N TYR A 268 -1.39 6.44 22.85
CA TYR A 268 -0.38 5.40 22.98
C TYR A 268 0.66 5.52 21.85
N SER A 269 1.93 5.30 22.19
CA SER A 269 3.00 5.16 21.22
C SER A 269 3.16 3.70 20.82
N LEU A 270 3.57 3.43 19.58
CA LEU A 270 3.86 2.06 19.12
C LEU A 270 4.95 1.39 19.98
N GLN A 271 5.87 2.14 20.56
CA GLN A 271 6.86 1.61 21.50
C GLN A 271 6.18 1.04 22.76
N VAL A 272 5.19 1.75 23.31
CA VAL A 272 4.40 1.26 24.44
C VAL A 272 3.59 0.04 24.06
N GLY A 273 2.93 0.06 22.88
CA GLY A 273 2.18 -1.09 22.39
C GLY A 273 3.03 -2.35 22.20
N ASN A 274 4.20 -2.21 21.57
CA ASN A 274 5.15 -3.32 21.41
C ASN A 274 5.66 -3.87 22.75
N ARG A 275 5.93 -3.00 23.74
CA ARG A 275 6.30 -3.43 25.09
C ARG A 275 5.19 -4.25 25.76
N TYR A 276 3.92 -3.88 25.56
CA TYR A 276 2.78 -4.62 26.09
C TYR A 276 2.56 -5.94 25.36
N LEU A 277 2.80 -6.00 24.05
CA LEU A 277 2.82 -7.27 23.31
C LEU A 277 3.93 -8.19 23.83
N ASP A 278 5.16 -7.68 24.01
CA ASP A 278 6.27 -8.45 24.58
C ASP A 278 5.91 -9.02 25.98
N GLN A 279 5.25 -8.21 26.83
CA GLN A 279 4.75 -8.69 28.13
C GLN A 279 3.72 -9.81 27.97
N SER A 280 2.81 -9.67 27.00
CA SER A 280 1.73 -10.62 26.72
C SER A 280 2.23 -11.99 26.24
N HIS A 281 3.45 -12.06 25.69
CA HIS A 281 4.09 -13.32 25.29
C HIS A 281 4.86 -14.00 26.43
N THR A 282 5.20 -13.26 27.49
CA THR A 282 6.02 -13.76 28.59
C THR A 282 5.23 -14.13 29.84
N ASP A 283 4.09 -13.49 30.05
CA ASP A 283 3.25 -13.70 31.22
C ASP A 283 2.10 -14.65 30.89
N ALA A 284 1.95 -15.70 31.70
CA ALA A 284 1.00 -16.79 31.49
C ALA A 284 -0.47 -16.36 31.60
N ASP A 285 -0.75 -15.19 32.19
CA ASP A 285 -2.10 -14.64 32.29
C ASP A 285 -2.59 -13.99 30.98
N TYR A 286 -1.68 -13.79 30.02
CA TYR A 286 -1.93 -13.18 28.72
C TYR A 286 -1.61 -14.14 27.57
N HIS A 287 -2.16 -13.85 26.38
CA HIS A 287 -2.00 -14.71 25.22
C HIS A 287 -2.25 -13.92 23.93
N CYS A 288 -1.25 -13.75 23.06
CA CYS A 288 -1.41 -12.99 21.80
C CYS A 288 -0.51 -13.55 20.67
N PRO A 289 -0.76 -14.78 20.18
CA PRO A 289 0.13 -15.47 19.24
C PRO A 289 0.06 -14.95 17.81
N GLY A 290 -1.00 -14.23 17.42
CA GLY A 290 -1.16 -13.71 16.06
C GLY A 290 -0.50 -12.36 15.78
N ILE A 291 0.18 -11.77 16.78
CA ILE A 291 0.83 -10.45 16.70
C ILE A 291 2.13 -10.49 17.52
N ASP A 292 3.27 -10.46 16.84
CA ASP A 292 4.59 -10.33 17.48
C ASP A 292 5.02 -8.87 17.58
N ARG A 293 4.74 -8.07 16.55
CA ARG A 293 5.13 -6.66 16.47
C ARG A 293 4.08 -5.82 15.77
N ILE A 294 4.03 -4.55 16.16
CA ILE A 294 3.19 -3.54 15.50
C ILE A 294 4.02 -2.33 15.05
N ASP A 295 3.62 -1.72 13.95
CA ASP A 295 4.12 -0.40 13.53
C ASP A 295 3.08 0.43 12.79
N THR A 296 3.48 1.61 12.34
CA THR A 296 2.73 2.37 11.32
C THR A 296 3.51 2.42 10.02
N ILE A 297 2.82 2.60 8.90
CA ILE A 297 3.44 2.78 7.57
C ILE A 297 4.49 3.90 7.63
N THR A 298 4.13 5.03 8.24
CA THR A 298 5.03 6.18 8.39
C THR A 298 6.19 5.90 9.36
N GLY A 299 5.93 5.21 10.47
CA GLY A 299 6.96 4.84 11.46
C GLY A 299 8.00 3.89 10.88
N TRP A 300 7.53 2.85 10.20
CA TRP A 300 8.35 1.87 9.49
C TRP A 300 9.20 2.52 8.40
N TYR A 301 8.58 3.30 7.51
CA TYR A 301 9.30 4.05 6.48
C TYR A 301 10.37 4.97 7.08
N GLY A 302 10.02 5.76 8.10
CA GLY A 302 10.91 6.76 8.69
C GLY A 302 12.21 6.15 9.24
N ARG A 303 12.11 5.02 9.96
CA ARG A 303 13.29 4.35 10.53
C ARG A 303 14.22 3.74 9.49
N HIS A 304 13.69 3.34 8.34
CA HIS A 304 14.49 2.67 7.31
C HIS A 304 14.99 3.61 6.22
N TYR A 305 14.29 4.69 5.93
CA TYR A 305 14.63 5.60 4.83
C TYR A 305 14.96 7.03 5.28
N ASP A 306 14.23 7.60 6.23
CA ASP A 306 14.54 8.96 6.72
C ASP A 306 15.73 8.97 7.71
N ASP A 307 15.84 7.94 8.57
CA ASP A 307 16.94 7.83 9.54
C ASP A 307 18.25 7.34 8.89
N ALA A 308 18.16 6.49 7.87
CA ALA A 308 19.30 6.10 7.03
C ALA A 308 19.88 7.32 6.28
N ALA A 309 19.02 8.20 5.73
CA ALA A 309 19.45 9.45 5.09
C ALA A 309 20.11 10.42 6.07
N ARG A 310 19.62 10.51 7.32
CA ARG A 310 20.26 11.34 8.37
C ARG A 310 21.62 10.82 8.80
N THR A 311 21.82 9.51 8.83
CA THR A 311 23.11 8.89 9.21
C THR A 311 24.17 9.10 8.12
N HIS A 312 23.79 9.07 6.84
CA HIS A 312 24.68 9.40 5.71
C HIS A 312 25.09 10.88 5.66
N LEU A 313 24.22 11.81 6.06
CA LEU A 313 24.54 13.25 6.16
C LEU A 313 25.40 13.61 7.38
N ALA A 314 25.42 12.75 8.42
CA ALA A 314 26.20 12.98 9.63
C ALA A 314 27.65 12.46 9.56
N THR A 315 28.06 11.83 8.45
CA THR A 315 29.45 11.43 8.24
C THR A 315 30.19 12.59 7.58
N PRO A 316 31.08 13.33 8.28
CA PRO A 316 31.85 14.36 7.63
C PRO A 316 32.79 13.68 6.63
N THR A 317 32.73 14.10 5.37
CA THR A 317 33.79 13.87 4.40
C THR A 317 35.09 14.37 5.02
N SER A 318 35.92 13.44 5.49
CA SER A 318 37.31 13.71 5.80
C SER A 318 37.99 14.05 4.48
N THR A 319 38.04 15.35 4.17
CA THR A 319 38.98 15.90 3.20
C THR A 319 40.38 15.71 3.77
N THR A 320 41.02 14.63 3.35
CA THR A 320 42.46 14.48 3.43
C THR A 320 43.06 15.45 2.43
N HIS A 321 43.57 16.58 2.94
CA HIS A 321 44.50 17.41 2.20
C HIS A 321 45.84 16.66 2.10
N SER A 322 46.31 16.48 0.87
CA SER A 322 47.72 16.26 0.53
C SER A 322 48.18 17.41 -0.35
#